data_AF-A0A961VY76-F1
#
_entry.id   AF-A0A961VY76-F1
#
_cell.length_a   1.000
_cell.length_b   1.000
_cell.length_c   1.000
_cell.angle_alpha   90.00
_cell.angle_beta   90.00
_cell.angle_gamma   90.00
#
_symmetry.space_group_name_H-M   'P 1'
#
loop_
_entity.id
_entity.type
_entity.pdbx_description
1 polymer ?
#
loop_
_entity_poly.entity_id
_entity_poly.type
_entity_poly.pdbx_seq_one_letter_code
_entity_poly.pdbx_strand_id
1 'polypeptide(L)'
;MSETRATPANEADAEYRAIEQTLLETARGRWFLAEHGRRARRLDMTLLEDAIGRLSSALKEPPPVLALMQVELEKLTGYVADTKAQILSKTASSPPTATDSNPDSKQAAPTTVAQMLQMAENIHELTWTLQADELSPQSCEAIARHASTLYAVSRQQAMESERALKCAGALEDTASRLTILLDTLIHEANTYGRDTPVPPPSEEFSSQPISPQHATTHNALPQAEQRESLLNAG
;
A
#
# COMPACT_ATOMS: atom_id res chain seq x y z
N MET A 1 44.24 -46.12 24.51
CA MET A 1 43.48 -45.36 25.53
C MET A 1 43.25 -43.99 24.94
N SER A 2 42.06 -43.77 24.35
CA SER A 2 41.74 -42.50 23.70
C SER A 2 41.11 -41.60 24.75
N GLU A 3 41.87 -40.59 25.17
CA GLU A 3 41.46 -39.58 26.13
C GLU A 3 40.55 -38.59 25.40
N THR A 4 39.24 -38.70 25.64
CA THR A 4 38.24 -37.76 25.12
C THR A 4 38.49 -36.41 25.80
N ARG A 5 39.22 -35.52 25.13
CA ARG A 5 39.44 -34.14 25.59
C ARG A 5 38.09 -33.46 25.76
N ALA A 6 37.71 -33.17 27.00
CA ALA A 6 36.52 -32.39 27.30
C ALA A 6 36.64 -31.02 26.63
N THR A 7 35.57 -30.57 25.99
CA THR A 7 35.46 -29.22 25.45
C THR A 7 35.26 -28.24 26.62
N PRO A 8 35.78 -27.01 26.54
CA PRO A 8 35.73 -26.05 27.66
C PRO A 8 34.30 -25.73 28.14
N ALA A 9 33.29 -25.88 27.28
CA ALA A 9 31.89 -25.75 27.67
C ALA A 9 31.42 -26.89 28.60
N ASN A 10 31.88 -28.12 28.38
CA ASN A 10 31.52 -29.26 29.23
C ASN A 10 32.18 -29.17 30.61
N GLU A 11 33.38 -28.59 30.69
CA GLU A 11 34.07 -28.34 31.96
C GLU A 11 33.34 -27.26 32.78
N ALA A 12 32.92 -26.17 32.14
CA ALA A 12 32.14 -25.12 32.80
C ALA A 12 30.78 -25.62 33.32
N ASP A 13 30.08 -26.46 32.55
CA ASP A 13 28.82 -27.07 32.99
C ASP A 13 29.04 -28.00 34.20
N ALA A 14 30.13 -28.77 34.22
CA ALA A 14 30.47 -29.65 35.34
C ALA A 14 30.81 -28.85 36.61
N GLU A 15 31.59 -27.77 36.49
CA GLU A 15 31.88 -26.86 37.60
C GLU A 15 30.62 -26.18 38.14
N TYR A 16 29.74 -25.73 37.25
CA TYR A 16 28.46 -25.15 37.62
C TYR A 16 27.59 -26.13 38.43
N ARG A 17 27.52 -27.40 38.00
CA ARG A 17 26.80 -28.46 38.73
C ARG A 17 27.41 -28.75 40.10
N ALA A 18 28.74 -28.75 40.22
CA ALA A 18 29.41 -28.94 41.50
C ALA A 18 29.08 -27.82 42.51
N ILE A 19 29.04 -26.57 42.04
CA ILE A 19 28.65 -25.40 42.84
C ILE A 19 27.17 -25.46 43.21
N GLU A 20 26.29 -25.79 42.25
CA GLU A 20 24.85 -25.99 42.48
C GLU A 20 24.61 -27.03 43.58
N GLN A 21 25.29 -28.18 43.51
CA GLN A 21 25.16 -29.24 44.50
C GLN A 21 25.62 -28.77 45.89
N THR A 22 26.74 -28.06 45.98
CA THR A 22 27.24 -27.48 47.24
C THR A 22 26.24 -26.50 47.86
N LEU A 23 25.59 -25.66 47.03
CA LEU A 23 24.58 -24.71 47.50
C LEU A 23 23.31 -25.42 48.01
N LEU A 24 22.91 -26.52 47.39
CA LEU A 24 21.73 -27.31 47.78
C LEU A 24 21.86 -27.96 49.16
N GLU A 25 23.07 -28.22 49.64
CA GLU A 25 23.32 -28.82 50.96
C GLU A 25 22.82 -27.92 52.11
N THR A 26 22.84 -26.60 51.93
CA THR A 26 22.45 -25.64 52.97
C THR A 26 21.07 -25.05 52.76
N ALA A 27 20.34 -24.78 53.85
CA ALA A 27 19.02 -24.13 53.77
C ALA A 27 19.09 -22.74 53.10
N ARG A 28 20.18 -21.99 53.36
CA ARG A 28 20.41 -20.67 52.77
C ARG A 28 20.72 -20.74 51.28
N GLY A 29 21.49 -21.73 50.83
CA GLY A 29 21.79 -21.93 49.40
C GLY A 29 20.56 -22.35 48.60
N ARG A 30 19.70 -23.23 49.15
CA ARG A 30 18.40 -23.57 48.53
C ARG A 30 17.50 -22.34 48.34
N TRP A 31 17.41 -21.47 49.35
CA TRP A 31 16.65 -20.21 49.22
C TRP A 31 17.24 -19.29 48.16
N PHE A 32 18.57 -19.14 48.13
CA PHE A 32 19.25 -18.32 47.12
C PHE A 32 18.98 -18.82 45.69
N LEU A 33 19.09 -20.12 45.43
CA LEU A 33 18.82 -20.70 44.10
C LEU A 33 17.36 -20.50 43.68
N ALA A 34 16.40 -20.69 44.59
CA ALA A 34 14.99 -20.46 44.33
C ALA A 34 14.70 -18.98 44.00
N GLU A 35 15.26 -18.07 44.78
CA GLU A 35 15.10 -16.62 44.57
C GLU A 35 15.81 -16.14 43.30
N HIS A 36 17.01 -16.66 43.02
CA HIS A 36 17.76 -16.37 41.80
C HIS A 36 17.00 -16.85 40.56
N GLY A 37 16.52 -18.10 40.55
CA GLY A 37 15.69 -18.63 39.47
C GLY A 37 14.41 -17.82 39.24
N ARG A 38 13.77 -17.36 40.32
CA ARG A 38 12.58 -16.49 40.25
C ARG A 38 12.91 -15.13 39.61
N ARG A 39 14.05 -14.52 39.93
CA ARG A 39 14.49 -13.25 39.33
C ARG A 39 14.96 -13.40 37.89
N ALA A 40 15.71 -14.45 37.59
CA ALA A 40 16.15 -14.78 36.23
C ALA A 40 14.95 -14.91 35.28
N ARG A 41 13.92 -15.70 35.65
CA ARG A 41 12.67 -15.81 34.85
C ARG A 41 11.94 -14.48 34.64
N ARG A 42 11.99 -13.57 35.63
CA ARG A 42 11.39 -12.24 35.49
C ARG A 42 12.16 -11.38 34.50
N LEU A 43 13.49 -11.41 34.55
CA LEU A 43 14.35 -10.72 33.58
C LEU A 43 14.14 -11.29 32.16
N ASP A 44 14.10 -12.62 32.03
CA ASP A 44 13.83 -13.28 30.75
C ASP A 44 12.44 -12.93 30.22
N MET A 45 11.42 -12.85 31.08
CA MET A 45 10.08 -12.40 30.68
C MET A 45 10.10 -10.95 30.18
N THR A 46 10.78 -10.03 30.87
CA THR A 46 10.88 -8.64 30.41
C THR A 46 11.62 -8.52 29.08
N LEU A 47 12.64 -9.34 28.84
CA LEU A 47 13.36 -9.39 27.57
C LEU A 47 12.47 -9.95 26.46
N LEU A 48 11.68 -10.98 26.76
CA LEU A 48 10.71 -11.55 25.82
C LEU A 48 9.60 -10.56 25.47
N GLU A 49 9.06 -9.85 26.47
CA GLU A 49 8.06 -8.79 26.25
C GLU A 49 8.61 -7.65 25.39
N ASP A 50 9.86 -7.23 25.62
CA ASP A 50 10.51 -6.22 24.77
C ASP A 50 10.73 -6.76 23.34
N ALA A 51 11.18 -8.00 23.19
CA ALA A 51 11.36 -8.63 21.88
C ALA A 51 10.03 -8.76 21.11
N ILE A 52 8.96 -9.20 21.78
CA ILE A 52 7.61 -9.25 21.23
C ILE A 52 7.11 -7.83 20.91
N GLY A 53 7.37 -6.87 21.78
CA GLY A 53 7.06 -5.45 21.55
C GLY A 53 7.69 -4.94 20.26
N ARG A 54 8.99 -5.16 20.08
CA ARG A 54 9.75 -4.79 18.88
C ARG A 54 9.25 -5.51 17.63
N LEU A 55 8.99 -6.82 17.71
CA LEU A 55 8.43 -7.59 16.60
C LEU A 55 7.03 -7.07 16.21
N SER A 56 6.18 -6.81 17.20
CA SER A 56 4.82 -6.31 16.97
C SER A 56 4.83 -4.89 16.39
N SER A 57 5.81 -4.05 16.76
CA SER A 57 6.00 -2.73 16.19
C SER A 57 6.47 -2.81 14.73
N ALA A 58 7.45 -3.67 14.45
CA ALA A 58 7.93 -3.90 13.09
C ALA A 58 6.83 -4.47 12.17
N LEU A 59 5.91 -5.27 12.71
CA LEU A 59 4.77 -5.80 11.96
C LEU A 59 3.66 -4.75 11.71
N LYS A 60 3.58 -3.70 12.54
CA LYS A 60 2.63 -2.59 12.39
C LYS A 60 3.11 -1.55 11.38
N GLU A 61 4.41 -1.41 11.20
CA GLU A 61 4.96 -0.49 10.22
C GLU A 61 4.68 -1.01 8.81
N PRO A 62 4.04 -0.20 7.93
CA PRO A 62 3.80 -0.62 6.57
C PRO A 62 5.16 -0.86 5.88
N PRO A 63 5.29 -1.92 5.06
CA PRO A 63 6.52 -2.18 4.34
C PRO A 63 7.02 -0.93 3.60
N PRO A 64 8.33 -0.69 3.52
CA PRO A 64 8.90 0.49 2.85
C PRO A 64 8.44 0.61 1.39
N VAL A 65 8.10 -0.52 0.76
CA VAL A 65 7.46 -0.58 -0.57
C VAL A 65 6.14 0.19 -0.59
N LEU A 66 5.28 0.05 0.43
CA LEU A 66 4.00 0.78 0.49
C LEU A 66 4.20 2.28 0.62
N ALA A 67 5.24 2.73 1.34
CA ALA A 67 5.57 4.16 1.45
C ALA A 67 6.04 4.73 0.10
N LEU A 68 6.92 4.03 -0.62
CA LEU A 68 7.34 4.39 -1.98
C LEU A 68 6.14 4.45 -2.94
N MET A 69 5.24 3.48 -2.83
CA MET A 69 4.03 3.41 -3.64
C MET A 69 3.05 4.55 -3.39
N GLN A 70 2.86 4.96 -2.13
CA GLN A 70 2.01 6.11 -1.81
C GLN A 70 2.49 7.38 -2.53
N VAL A 71 3.80 7.64 -2.49
CA VAL A 71 4.42 8.77 -3.18
C VAL A 71 4.21 8.68 -4.70
N GLU A 72 4.36 7.49 -5.28
CA GLU A 72 4.22 7.30 -6.72
C GLU A 72 2.76 7.41 -7.19
N LEU A 73 1.81 6.88 -6.42
CA LEU A 73 0.38 7.03 -6.66
C LEU A 73 -0.05 8.50 -6.53
N GLU A 74 0.44 9.23 -5.53
CA GLU A 74 0.15 10.66 -5.38
C GLU A 74 0.60 11.45 -6.62
N LYS A 75 1.82 11.21 -7.10
CA LYS A 75 2.29 11.80 -8.37
C LYS A 75 1.38 11.46 -9.54
N LEU A 76 1.03 10.18 -9.71
CA LEU A 76 0.17 9.72 -10.80
C LEU A 76 -1.22 10.37 -10.73
N THR A 77 -1.80 10.51 -9.53
CA THR A 77 -3.09 11.20 -9.37
C THR A 77 -3.01 12.67 -9.74
N GLY A 78 -1.90 13.35 -9.42
CA GLY A 78 -1.63 14.71 -9.88
C GLY A 78 -1.56 14.82 -11.40
N TYR A 79 -0.77 13.95 -12.04
CA TYR A 79 -0.67 13.90 -13.51
C TYR A 79 -2.02 13.66 -14.21
N VAL A 80 -2.85 12.76 -13.67
CA VAL A 80 -4.20 12.50 -14.22
C VAL A 80 -5.12 13.70 -14.02
N ALA A 81 -5.07 14.36 -12.87
CA ALA A 81 -5.87 15.56 -12.61
C ALA A 81 -5.51 16.71 -13.56
N ASP A 82 -4.22 16.95 -13.77
CA ASP A 82 -3.73 17.97 -14.72
C ASP A 82 -4.14 17.64 -16.16
N THR A 83 -3.99 16.38 -16.57
CA THR A 83 -4.39 15.93 -17.91
C THR A 83 -5.91 16.07 -18.12
N LYS A 84 -6.70 15.74 -17.09
CA LYS A 84 -8.16 15.95 -17.11
C LYS A 84 -8.52 17.43 -17.22
N ALA A 85 -7.85 18.31 -16.48
CA ALA A 85 -8.06 19.76 -16.57
C ALA A 85 -7.74 20.28 -17.97
N GLN A 86 -6.67 19.80 -18.60
CA GLN A 86 -6.32 20.12 -19.98
C GLN A 86 -7.43 19.67 -20.95
N ILE A 87 -7.95 18.45 -20.82
CA ILE A 87 -9.04 17.96 -21.69
C ILE A 87 -10.33 18.78 -21.50
N LEU A 88 -10.71 19.08 -20.26
CA LEU A 88 -11.95 19.82 -19.94
C LEU A 88 -11.88 21.30 -20.35
N SER A 89 -10.72 21.94 -20.31
CA SER A 89 -10.56 23.33 -20.81
C SER A 89 -10.99 23.49 -22.28
N LYS A 90 -10.97 22.41 -23.08
CA LYS A 90 -11.48 22.37 -24.45
C LYS A 90 -12.98 22.61 -24.54
N THR A 91 -13.77 21.95 -23.69
CA THR A 91 -15.23 21.98 -23.77
C THR A 91 -15.79 23.35 -23.42
N ALA A 92 -15.06 24.13 -22.62
CA ALA A 92 -15.42 25.49 -22.25
C ALA A 92 -15.00 26.56 -23.28
N SER A 93 -14.00 26.29 -24.14
CA SER A 93 -13.48 27.28 -25.09
C SER A 93 -14.12 27.25 -26.47
N SER A 94 -15.03 26.30 -26.75
CA SER A 94 -15.85 26.38 -27.95
C SER A 94 -16.79 27.59 -27.79
N PRO A 95 -16.64 28.66 -28.59
CA PRO A 95 -17.53 29.80 -28.48
C PRO A 95 -18.96 29.31 -28.74
N PRO A 96 -19.96 29.71 -27.93
CA PRO A 96 -21.33 29.57 -28.36
C PRO A 96 -21.46 30.42 -29.61
N THR A 97 -21.58 29.79 -30.78
CA THR A 97 -22.15 30.46 -31.95
C THR A 97 -23.51 30.96 -31.51
N ALA A 98 -23.56 32.25 -31.19
CA ALA A 98 -24.77 32.96 -30.84
C ALA A 98 -25.64 33.04 -32.10
N THR A 99 -26.45 32.02 -32.34
CA THR A 99 -27.65 32.14 -33.18
C THR A 99 -28.66 31.11 -32.72
N ASP A 100 -29.81 31.63 -32.33
CA ASP A 100 -31.09 30.98 -32.04
C ASP A 100 -31.21 30.05 -30.84
N SER A 101 -31.81 30.64 -29.81
CA SER A 101 -32.61 29.99 -28.78
C SER A 101 -33.70 29.13 -29.41
N ASN A 102 -33.40 27.87 -29.70
CA ASN A 102 -34.41 26.86 -29.98
C ASN A 102 -34.12 25.62 -29.13
N PRO A 103 -34.90 25.34 -28.07
CA PRO A 103 -34.59 24.27 -27.11
C PRO A 103 -34.86 22.85 -27.65
N ASP A 104 -35.29 22.69 -28.90
CA ASP A 104 -35.74 21.40 -29.47
C ASP A 104 -34.86 20.88 -30.63
N SER A 105 -33.80 21.58 -31.02
CA SER A 105 -32.85 21.08 -32.03
C SER A 105 -31.68 20.34 -31.36
N LYS A 106 -31.82 19.01 -31.21
CA LYS A 106 -30.69 18.08 -31.05
C LYS A 106 -29.84 17.98 -32.33
N GLN A 107 -29.59 19.08 -33.02
CA GLN A 107 -28.61 19.11 -34.11
C GLN A 107 -27.27 19.41 -33.46
N ALA A 108 -26.47 18.36 -33.28
CA ALA A 108 -25.08 18.49 -32.91
C ALA A 108 -24.44 19.50 -33.89
N ALA A 109 -23.86 20.58 -33.36
CA ALA A 109 -23.16 21.55 -34.18
C ALA A 109 -22.15 20.81 -35.08
N PRO A 110 -22.05 21.16 -36.37
CA PRO A 110 -21.16 20.48 -37.30
C PRO A 110 -19.74 20.50 -36.74
N THR A 111 -19.06 19.35 -36.78
CA THR A 111 -17.67 19.24 -36.32
C THR A 111 -16.80 20.27 -37.04
N THR A 112 -15.73 20.74 -36.40
CA THR A 112 -14.79 21.71 -37.00
C THR A 112 -14.31 21.25 -38.37
N VAL A 113 -14.11 19.93 -38.56
CA VAL A 113 -13.74 19.32 -39.83
C VAL A 113 -14.85 19.46 -40.89
N ALA A 114 -16.12 19.27 -40.50
CA ALA A 114 -17.25 19.48 -41.41
C ALA A 114 -17.38 20.96 -41.83
N GLN A 115 -17.11 21.90 -40.92
CA GLN A 115 -17.09 23.33 -41.25
C GLN A 115 -15.95 23.68 -42.21
N MET A 116 -14.75 23.09 -42.01
CA MET A 116 -13.63 23.25 -42.94
C MET A 116 -13.97 22.73 -44.34
N LEU A 117 -14.61 21.55 -44.43
CA LEU A 117 -15.06 20.99 -45.70
C LEU A 117 -16.06 21.91 -46.40
N GLN A 118 -17.04 22.45 -45.66
CA GLN A 118 -18.01 23.40 -46.21
C GLN A 118 -17.35 24.68 -46.73
N MET A 119 -16.38 25.24 -45.99
CA MET A 119 -15.64 26.42 -46.46
C MET A 119 -14.85 26.13 -47.74
N ALA A 120 -14.25 24.95 -47.85
CA ALA A 120 -13.53 24.53 -49.06
C ALA A 120 -14.48 24.37 -50.26
N GLU A 121 -15.66 23.79 -50.04
CA GLU A 121 -16.70 23.67 -51.08
C GLU A 121 -17.16 25.04 -51.57
N ASN A 122 -17.44 25.98 -50.64
CA ASN A 122 -17.84 27.34 -51.00
C ASN A 122 -16.75 28.07 -51.82
N ILE A 123 -15.47 27.90 -51.45
CA ILE A 123 -14.35 28.46 -52.23
C ILE A 123 -14.34 27.86 -53.63
N HIS A 124 -14.55 26.54 -53.75
CA HIS A 124 -14.58 25.84 -55.03
C HIS A 124 -15.73 26.35 -55.92
N GLU A 125 -16.96 26.42 -55.38
CA GLU A 125 -18.13 26.92 -56.09
C GLU A 125 -17.94 28.36 -56.57
N LEU A 126 -17.51 29.27 -55.68
CA LEU A 126 -17.26 30.67 -56.05
C LEU A 126 -16.19 30.80 -57.12
N THR A 127 -15.10 30.03 -57.02
CA THR A 127 -14.03 30.03 -58.02
C THR A 127 -14.54 29.50 -59.37
N TRP A 128 -15.40 28.49 -59.35
CA TRP A 128 -16.03 27.93 -60.55
C TRP A 128 -16.94 28.95 -61.24
N THR A 129 -17.78 29.66 -60.48
CA THR A 129 -18.61 30.75 -61.05
C THR A 129 -17.77 31.88 -61.65
N LEU A 130 -16.59 32.15 -61.08
CA LEU A 130 -15.64 33.17 -61.57
C LEU A 130 -15.00 32.84 -62.92
N GLN A 131 -15.02 31.57 -63.34
CA GLN A 131 -14.53 31.15 -64.64
C GLN A 131 -15.55 31.44 -65.76
N ALA A 132 -16.83 31.49 -65.41
CA ALA A 132 -17.92 31.72 -66.35
C ALA A 132 -18.27 33.22 -66.51
N ASP A 133 -18.14 34.00 -65.45
CA ASP A 133 -18.35 35.46 -65.44
C ASP A 133 -17.01 36.24 -65.50
N GLU A 134 -17.00 37.41 -66.14
CA GLU A 134 -15.84 38.33 -66.09
C GLU A 134 -15.52 38.71 -64.64
N LEU A 135 -14.23 38.77 -64.29
CA LEU A 135 -13.67 38.86 -62.93
C LEU A 135 -14.46 39.79 -61.99
N SER A 136 -15.36 39.22 -61.18
CA SER A 136 -16.21 40.01 -60.29
C SER A 136 -15.51 40.29 -58.95
N PRO A 137 -15.43 41.56 -58.50
CA PRO A 137 -14.71 41.91 -57.27
C PRO A 137 -15.37 41.32 -56.01
N GLN A 138 -16.70 41.11 -56.04
CA GLN A 138 -17.45 40.55 -54.92
C GLN A 138 -17.15 39.07 -54.69
N SER A 139 -17.02 38.27 -55.75
CA SER A 139 -16.67 36.85 -55.62
C SER A 139 -15.22 36.68 -55.19
N CYS A 140 -14.29 37.53 -55.66
CA CYS A 140 -12.91 37.54 -55.14
C CYS A 140 -12.85 37.84 -53.64
N GLU A 141 -13.62 38.82 -53.16
CA GLU A 141 -13.70 39.15 -51.73
C GLU A 141 -14.29 37.99 -50.91
N ALA A 142 -15.34 37.34 -51.41
CA ALA A 142 -15.95 36.19 -50.75
C ALA A 142 -14.97 35.00 -50.65
N ILE A 143 -14.22 34.71 -51.72
CA ILE A 143 -13.16 33.68 -51.72
C ILE A 143 -12.07 34.04 -50.70
N ALA A 144 -11.59 35.29 -50.68
CA ALA A 144 -10.57 35.74 -49.73
C ALA A 144 -11.03 35.60 -48.27
N ARG A 145 -12.31 35.95 -48.00
CA ARG A 145 -12.93 35.78 -46.69
C ARG A 145 -13.00 34.31 -46.27
N HIS A 146 -13.51 33.44 -47.13
CA HIS A 146 -13.61 32.00 -46.83
C HIS A 146 -12.24 31.34 -46.66
N ALA A 147 -11.25 31.71 -47.48
CA ALA A 147 -9.89 31.23 -47.35
C ALA A 147 -9.25 31.66 -46.02
N SER A 148 -9.48 32.91 -45.61
CA SER A 148 -8.99 33.43 -44.32
C SER A 148 -9.63 32.70 -43.13
N THR A 149 -10.94 32.43 -43.18
CA THR A 149 -11.63 31.68 -42.13
C THR A 149 -11.18 30.21 -42.10
N LEU A 150 -11.02 29.57 -43.26
CA LEU A 150 -10.52 28.21 -43.36
C LEU A 150 -9.10 28.10 -42.78
N TYR A 151 -8.23 29.06 -43.08
CA TYR A 151 -6.90 29.12 -42.49
C TYR A 151 -6.93 29.29 -40.97
N ALA A 152 -7.76 30.19 -40.44
CA ALA A 152 -7.88 30.40 -38.99
C ALA A 152 -8.38 29.14 -38.27
N VAL A 153 -9.44 28.51 -38.79
CA VAL A 153 -10.04 27.30 -38.21
C VAL A 153 -9.08 26.10 -38.30
N SER A 154 -8.42 25.91 -39.45
CA SER A 154 -7.43 24.83 -39.62
C SER A 154 -6.24 24.96 -38.67
N ARG A 155 -5.73 26.18 -38.47
CA ARG A 155 -4.65 26.45 -37.50
C ARG A 155 -5.09 26.11 -36.07
N GLN A 156 -6.29 26.52 -35.66
CA GLN A 156 -6.82 26.19 -34.34
C GLN A 156 -7.00 24.67 -34.18
N GLN A 157 -7.52 24.00 -35.20
CA GLN A 157 -7.69 22.55 -35.20
C GLN A 157 -6.36 21.78 -35.10
N ALA A 158 -5.29 22.28 -35.74
CA ALA A 158 -3.95 21.67 -35.65
C ALA A 158 -3.35 21.79 -34.23
N MET A 159 -3.48 22.96 -33.59
CA MET A 159 -3.06 23.11 -32.18
C MET A 159 -3.86 22.20 -31.25
N GLU A 160 -5.15 22.04 -31.52
CA GLU A 160 -6.03 21.15 -30.76
C GLU A 160 -5.70 19.67 -30.93
N SER A 161 -5.28 19.25 -32.13
CA SER A 161 -4.86 17.86 -32.36
C SER A 161 -3.52 17.56 -31.70
N GLU A 162 -2.54 18.46 -31.77
CA GLU A 162 -1.26 18.32 -31.09
C GLU A 162 -1.44 18.18 -29.58
N ARG A 163 -2.29 19.03 -28.99
CA ARG A 163 -2.61 18.97 -27.57
C ARG A 163 -3.32 17.67 -27.19
N ALA A 164 -4.28 17.22 -28.01
CA ALA A 164 -4.98 15.94 -27.78
C ALA A 164 -4.01 14.75 -27.78
N LEU A 165 -3.04 14.74 -28.71
CA LEU A 165 -1.98 13.74 -28.75
C LEU A 165 -1.10 13.78 -27.50
N LYS A 166 -0.72 14.97 -27.02
CA LYS A 166 0.03 15.12 -25.76
C LYS A 166 -0.73 14.57 -24.56
N CYS A 167 -2.03 14.86 -24.45
CA CYS A 167 -2.87 14.31 -23.38
C CYS A 167 -2.99 12.78 -23.47
N ALA A 168 -3.18 12.23 -24.67
CA ALA A 168 -3.23 10.79 -24.87
C ALA A 168 -1.91 10.11 -24.48
N GLY A 169 -0.77 10.70 -24.87
CA GLY A 169 0.55 10.20 -24.46
C GLY A 169 0.77 10.25 -22.95
N ALA A 170 0.31 11.31 -22.27
CA ALA A 170 0.38 11.39 -20.81
C ALA A 170 -0.47 10.31 -20.14
N LEU A 171 -1.67 10.02 -20.65
CA LEU A 171 -2.51 8.93 -20.13
C LEU A 171 -1.84 7.55 -20.33
N GLU A 172 -1.25 7.30 -21.49
CA GLU A 172 -0.53 6.05 -21.76
C GLU A 172 0.69 5.86 -20.83
N ASP A 173 1.44 6.93 -20.56
CA ASP A 173 2.55 6.90 -19.59
C ASP A 173 2.05 6.57 -18.18
N THR A 174 0.95 7.20 -17.74
CA THR A 174 0.36 6.89 -16.43
C THR A 174 -0.12 5.45 -16.34
N ALA A 175 -0.72 4.92 -17.41
CA ALA A 175 -1.16 3.52 -17.46
C ALA A 175 0.03 2.56 -17.38
N SER A 176 1.09 2.82 -18.15
CA SER A 176 2.33 2.03 -18.12
C SER A 176 2.97 2.01 -16.73
N ARG A 177 3.03 3.17 -16.06
CA ARG A 177 3.56 3.28 -14.69
C ARG A 177 2.70 2.53 -13.67
N LEU A 178 1.37 2.57 -13.79
CA LEU A 178 0.48 1.78 -12.94
C LEU A 178 0.67 0.28 -13.14
N THR A 179 0.90 -0.19 -14.37
CA THR A 179 1.21 -1.59 -14.65
C THR A 179 2.52 -2.02 -13.98
N ILE A 180 3.57 -1.20 -14.03
CA ILE A 180 4.86 -1.49 -13.36
C ILE A 180 4.68 -1.55 -11.83
N LEU A 181 3.93 -0.61 -11.26
CA LEU A 181 3.62 -0.62 -9.82
C LEU A 181 2.84 -1.87 -9.41
N LEU A 182 1.90 -2.30 -10.24
CA LEU A 182 1.13 -3.52 -9.99
C LEU A 182 2.01 -4.77 -10.07
N ASP A 183 2.91 -4.87 -11.05
CA ASP A 183 3.85 -6.00 -11.15
C ASP A 183 4.80 -6.05 -9.95
N THR A 184 5.30 -4.90 -9.51
CA THR A 184 6.12 -4.77 -8.30
C THR A 184 5.37 -5.25 -7.06
N LEU A 185 4.10 -4.86 -6.90
CA LEU A 185 3.24 -5.35 -5.82
C LEU A 185 3.04 -6.86 -5.84
N ILE A 186 2.79 -7.42 -7.02
CA ILE A 186 2.59 -8.85 -7.19
C ILE A 186 3.88 -9.60 -6.83
N HIS A 187 5.04 -9.08 -7.26
CA HIS A 187 6.33 -9.64 -6.90
C HIS A 187 6.54 -9.66 -5.38
N GLU A 188 6.32 -8.53 -4.71
CA GLU A 188 6.46 -8.39 -3.26
C GLU A 188 5.45 -9.26 -2.48
N ALA A 189 4.19 -9.32 -2.91
CA ALA A 189 3.20 -10.20 -2.28
C ALA A 189 3.62 -11.68 -2.33
N ASN A 190 4.26 -12.10 -3.44
CA ASN A 190 4.76 -13.46 -3.62
C ASN A 190 6.04 -13.74 -2.83
N THR A 191 6.88 -12.74 -2.56
CA THR A 191 8.09 -12.91 -1.73
C THR A 191 7.72 -13.01 -0.24
N TYR A 192 6.84 -12.14 0.26
CA TYR A 192 6.37 -12.21 1.66
C TYR A 192 5.58 -13.49 1.96
N GLY A 193 4.87 -14.05 0.99
CA GLY A 193 4.14 -15.33 1.14
C GLY A 193 5.04 -16.58 1.23
N ARG A 194 6.33 -16.48 0.86
CA ARG A 194 7.26 -17.61 0.88
C ARG A 194 8.10 -17.72 2.16
N ASP A 195 8.32 -16.61 2.85
CA ASP A 195 9.20 -16.51 4.02
C ASP A 195 8.50 -16.66 5.37
N THR A 196 7.18 -16.95 5.40
CA THR A 196 6.56 -17.41 6.65
C THR A 196 7.24 -18.72 7.05
N PRO A 197 7.95 -18.81 8.19
CA PRO A 197 8.52 -20.06 8.64
C PRO A 197 7.35 -21.03 8.82
N VAL A 198 7.38 -22.17 8.11
CA VAL A 198 6.50 -23.29 8.46
C VAL A 198 6.72 -23.54 9.95
N PRO A 199 5.68 -23.43 10.80
CA PRO A 199 5.86 -23.72 12.21
C PRO A 199 6.45 -25.12 12.32
N PRO A 200 7.53 -25.34 13.09
CA PRO A 200 8.03 -26.68 13.30
C PRO A 200 6.85 -27.55 13.75
N PRO A 201 6.70 -28.79 13.24
CA PRO A 201 5.63 -29.67 13.69
C PRO A 201 5.69 -29.69 15.21
N SER A 202 4.57 -29.40 15.86
CA SER A 202 4.45 -29.39 17.31
C SER A 202 4.93 -30.73 17.83
N GLU A 203 6.19 -30.81 18.27
CA GLU A 203 6.63 -31.93 19.07
C GLU A 203 5.81 -31.85 20.35
N GLU A 204 4.87 -32.77 20.48
CA GLU A 204 4.09 -33.00 21.68
C GLU A 204 5.08 -33.13 22.84
N PHE A 205 5.24 -32.06 23.64
CA PHE A 205 5.93 -32.14 24.91
C PHE A 205 5.13 -33.11 25.78
N SER A 206 5.55 -34.38 25.73
CA SER A 206 5.00 -35.47 26.52
C SER A 206 5.22 -35.14 27.98
N SER A 207 4.18 -34.56 28.57
CA SER A 207 4.12 -34.24 29.99
C SER A 207 3.91 -35.55 30.73
N GLN A 208 4.99 -36.30 31.01
CA GLN A 208 4.91 -37.42 31.94
C GLN A 208 4.64 -36.87 33.35
N PRO A 209 3.56 -37.28 34.02
CA PRO A 209 3.31 -36.87 35.40
C PRO A 209 4.31 -37.57 36.32
N ILE A 210 5.09 -36.78 37.06
CA ILE A 210 5.92 -37.26 38.15
C ILE A 210 4.98 -37.80 39.24
N SER A 211 4.92 -39.12 39.38
CA SER A 211 4.23 -39.78 40.50
C SER A 211 5.04 -39.55 41.79
N PRO A 212 4.43 -39.03 42.87
CA PRO A 212 5.11 -38.92 44.14
C PRO A 212 5.04 -40.26 44.87
N GLN A 213 6.15 -40.97 45.01
CA GLN A 213 6.27 -42.07 45.96
C GLN A 213 7.14 -41.65 47.15
N HIS A 214 6.59 -41.95 48.34
CA HIS A 214 7.19 -41.95 49.67
C HIS A 214 7.34 -40.62 50.42
N ALA A 215 6.39 -40.36 51.32
CA ALA A 215 6.68 -40.01 52.71
C ALA A 215 5.45 -40.27 53.60
N THR A 216 5.34 -41.49 54.13
CA THR A 216 4.60 -41.71 55.38
C THR A 216 5.49 -41.21 56.50
N THR A 217 5.06 -40.21 57.28
CA THR A 217 5.22 -40.18 58.76
C THR A 217 4.31 -39.09 59.33
N HIS A 218 3.26 -39.55 60.01
CA HIS A 218 2.88 -39.13 61.36
C HIS A 218 3.23 -37.69 61.80
N ASN A 219 2.23 -36.82 61.88
CA ASN A 219 2.05 -36.00 63.08
C ASN A 219 0.60 -35.55 63.22
N ALA A 220 -0.05 -36.02 64.27
CA ALA A 220 -1.33 -35.52 64.72
C ALA A 220 -1.09 -34.24 65.54
N LEU A 221 -1.84 -33.16 65.24
CA LEU A 221 -2.06 -32.08 66.20
C LEU A 221 -3.57 -31.72 66.26
N PRO A 222 -4.04 -31.19 67.39
CA PRO A 222 -5.43 -31.30 67.84
C PRO A 222 -6.32 -30.13 67.44
N GLN A 223 -7.62 -30.32 67.71
CA GLN A 223 -8.74 -29.37 67.65
C GLN A 223 -8.48 -28.06 68.41
N ALA A 224 -8.86 -26.94 67.78
CA ALA A 224 -9.27 -25.63 68.34
C ALA A 224 -9.45 -24.69 67.12
N GLU A 225 -10.50 -23.92 66.86
CA GLU A 225 -11.58 -23.37 67.68
C GLU A 225 -12.74 -22.99 66.74
N GLN A 226 -13.95 -23.43 67.09
CA GLN A 226 -15.20 -22.84 66.64
C GLN A 226 -15.52 -21.65 67.57
N ARG A 227 -15.57 -20.44 67.02
CA ARG A 227 -16.11 -19.17 67.57
C ARG A 227 -15.76 -18.09 66.53
N GLU A 228 -16.61 -17.23 65.99
CA GLU A 228 -17.97 -16.79 66.24
C GLU A 228 -18.50 -16.28 64.88
N SER A 229 -19.78 -16.50 64.61
CA SER A 229 -20.50 -15.74 63.57
C SER A 229 -21.95 -15.58 64.05
N LEU A 230 -22.12 -14.80 65.13
CA LEU A 230 -23.36 -14.12 65.41
C LEU A 230 -23.40 -12.87 64.53
N LEU A 231 -24.44 -12.76 63.70
CA LEU A 231 -25.26 -11.57 63.43
C LEU A 231 -25.93 -11.73 62.05
N ASN A 232 -27.04 -12.46 62.02
CA ASN A 232 -28.11 -12.13 61.09
C ASN A 232 -29.46 -12.61 61.65
N ALA A 233 -30.11 -11.75 62.44
CA ALA A 233 -31.55 -11.74 62.69
C ALA A 233 -31.89 -10.50 63.54
N GLY A 234 -32.61 -9.54 62.94
CA GLY A 234 -33.17 -8.37 63.63
C GLY A 234 -32.95 -7.08 62.86
#